data_AF-A0A9D9MB65-F1
#
_entry.id   AF-A0A9D9MB65-F1
#
_cell.length_a   1.000
_cell.length_b   1.000
_cell.length_c   1.000
_cell.angle_alpha   90.00
_cell.angle_beta   90.00
_cell.angle_gamma   90.00
#
_symmetry.space_group_name_H-M   'P 1'
#
loop_
_entity.id
_entity.type
_entity.pdbx_description
1 polymer ?
#
loop_
_entity_poly.entity_id
_entity_poly.type
_entity_poly.pdbx_seq_one_letter_code
_entity_poly.pdbx_strand_id
1 'polypeptide(L)'
;MEELHEILKARTLPELYAAEDAFLAARPGWEVAFRRYFLADRAAQRAEIRPQAGAVSHIGQAPLDGSGAAVWLYLVRGAAVTRTPGLTVVESGGQRHYWTGDSVSGAGDSYAQTDAVLHRYISFLEERGMTLPDNCVRTWFFVHDIDNNYAGLVKSRREIVETQGLTPDTHYIASTGINGSPVDPAALVQLDAWAVEGLPAGAQRYLYAPTHLSPTSLYGVTFERGVRLDYAGKAHSVISGTASIDNRGEVLHVGDVVKQTDRMVENIGKLLEESGAGFGDL
;
A
#
# COMPACT_ATOMS: atom_id res chain seq x y z
N MET A 1 -3.58 6.52 20.26
CA MET A 1 -4.21 6.80 18.95
C MET A 1 -5.31 5.80 18.68
N GLU A 2 -6.52 6.24 18.38
CA GLU A 2 -7.59 5.42 17.80
C GLU A 2 -7.54 5.50 16.27
N GLU A 3 -8.07 4.50 15.58
CA GLU A 3 -7.98 4.31 14.14
C GLU A 3 -9.35 3.95 13.57
N LEU A 4 -9.67 4.46 12.38
CA LEU A 4 -10.91 4.20 11.68
C LEU A 4 -10.62 4.11 10.18
N HIS A 5 -11.06 3.03 9.55
CA HIS A 5 -11.04 2.86 8.10
C HIS A 5 -12.45 2.92 7.57
N GLU A 6 -12.66 3.66 6.48
CA GLU A 6 -13.96 3.79 5.82
C GLU A 6 -13.79 3.78 4.31
N ILE A 7 -14.74 3.19 3.59
CA ILE A 7 -14.82 3.31 2.14
C ILE A 7 -16.11 4.03 1.77
N LEU A 8 -15.98 5.22 1.19
CA LEU A 8 -17.09 5.96 0.61
C LEU A 8 -17.11 5.75 -0.90
N LYS A 9 -18.28 5.82 -1.51
CA LYS A 9 -18.48 5.62 -2.95
C LYS A 9 -19.59 6.50 -3.49
N ALA A 10 -19.46 6.92 -4.74
CA ALA A 10 -20.45 7.74 -5.42
C ALA A 10 -20.43 7.50 -6.93
N ARG A 11 -21.45 8.01 -7.63
CA ARG A 11 -21.53 7.89 -9.09
C ARG A 11 -20.55 8.82 -9.79
N THR A 12 -20.20 9.93 -9.17
CA THR A 12 -19.24 10.91 -9.72
C THR A 12 -18.22 11.31 -8.66
N LEU A 13 -17.06 11.85 -9.09
CA LEU A 13 -16.02 12.31 -8.17
C LEU A 13 -16.47 13.55 -7.34
N PRO A 14 -17.21 14.53 -7.90
CA PRO A 14 -17.77 15.63 -7.11
C PRO A 14 -18.76 15.19 -6.03
N GLU A 15 -19.64 14.22 -6.34
CA GLU A 15 -20.54 13.63 -5.33
C GLU A 15 -19.75 12.92 -4.23
N LEU A 16 -18.67 12.23 -4.58
CA LEU A 16 -17.79 11.57 -3.61
C LEU A 16 -17.16 12.57 -2.66
N TYR A 17 -16.65 13.70 -3.18
CA TYR A 17 -16.08 14.75 -2.34
C TYR A 17 -17.10 15.38 -1.40
N ALA A 18 -18.34 15.61 -1.86
CA ALA A 18 -19.40 16.11 -0.98
C ALA A 18 -19.74 15.10 0.14
N ALA A 19 -19.78 13.80 -0.18
CA ALA A 19 -20.00 12.74 0.80
C ALA A 19 -18.84 12.63 1.81
N GLU A 20 -17.59 12.74 1.33
CA GLU A 20 -16.40 12.78 2.17
C GLU A 20 -16.43 13.97 3.14
N ASP A 21 -16.69 15.18 2.64
CA ASP A 21 -16.72 16.38 3.47
C ASP A 21 -17.80 16.28 4.55
N ALA A 22 -18.99 15.78 4.20
CA ALA A 22 -20.07 15.53 5.16
C ALA A 22 -19.69 14.45 6.20
N PHE A 23 -19.04 13.37 5.76
CA PHE A 23 -18.59 12.28 6.63
C PHE A 23 -17.56 12.76 7.67
N LEU A 24 -16.61 13.58 7.24
CA LEU A 24 -15.57 14.18 8.09
C LEU A 24 -16.16 15.23 9.04
N ALA A 25 -17.04 16.10 8.56
CA ALA A 25 -17.70 17.11 9.39
C ALA A 25 -18.53 16.50 10.53
N ALA A 26 -19.13 15.33 10.29
CA ALA A 26 -19.89 14.59 11.30
C ALA A 26 -19.00 13.88 12.35
N ARG A 27 -17.66 13.93 12.21
CA ARG A 27 -16.70 13.20 13.06
C ARG A 27 -15.61 14.13 13.61
N PRO A 28 -15.99 15.15 14.43
CA PRO A 28 -15.02 16.05 15.01
C PRO A 28 -13.96 15.30 15.83
N GLY A 29 -12.71 15.72 15.71
CA GLY A 29 -11.55 15.10 16.38
C GLY A 29 -10.95 13.88 15.66
N TRP A 30 -11.57 13.39 14.58
CA TRP A 30 -10.93 12.47 13.66
C TRP A 30 -10.17 13.23 12.58
N GLU A 31 -8.92 12.83 12.35
CA GLU A 31 -8.00 13.44 11.42
C GLU A 31 -7.61 12.42 10.35
N VAL A 32 -7.63 12.81 9.07
CA VAL A 32 -7.25 11.91 7.98
C VAL A 32 -5.73 11.70 7.92
N ALA A 33 -5.29 10.46 8.07
CA ALA A 33 -3.91 10.01 7.93
C ALA A 33 -3.54 9.70 6.47
N PHE A 34 -4.46 9.07 5.73
CA PHE A 34 -4.25 8.70 4.32
C PHE A 34 -5.58 8.64 3.56
N ARG A 35 -5.53 8.93 2.26
CA ARG A 35 -6.66 8.76 1.33
C ARG A 35 -6.22 8.01 0.08
N ARG A 36 -7.03 7.06 -0.38
CA ARG A 36 -6.87 6.47 -1.71
C ARG A 36 -8.18 6.54 -2.49
N TYR A 37 -8.17 7.30 -3.58
CA TYR A 37 -9.25 7.41 -4.54
C TYR A 37 -9.10 6.36 -5.65
N PHE A 38 -10.19 5.66 -5.92
CA PHE A 38 -10.33 4.72 -7.01
C PHE A 38 -11.27 5.33 -8.06
N LEU A 39 -10.74 5.55 -9.26
CA LEU A 39 -11.39 6.28 -10.34
C LEU A 39 -11.80 5.31 -11.46
N ALA A 40 -13.08 5.31 -11.84
CA ALA A 40 -13.57 4.47 -12.93
C ALA A 40 -13.10 4.95 -14.31
N ASP A 41 -13.05 6.27 -14.51
CA ASP A 41 -12.52 6.91 -15.72
C ASP A 41 -11.50 7.97 -15.33
N ARG A 42 -10.26 7.55 -15.09
CA ARG A 42 -9.18 8.46 -14.72
C ARG A 42 -8.98 9.60 -15.71
N ALA A 43 -9.24 9.38 -17.00
CA ALA A 43 -8.94 10.36 -18.04
C ALA A 43 -9.92 11.53 -17.96
N ALA A 44 -11.22 11.21 -17.84
CA ALA A 44 -12.24 12.22 -17.60
C ALA A 44 -12.11 12.86 -16.21
N GLN A 45 -11.90 12.05 -15.18
CA GLN A 45 -11.92 12.51 -13.78
C GLN A 45 -10.67 13.28 -13.36
N ARG A 46 -9.56 13.20 -14.10
CA ARG A 46 -8.33 13.96 -13.81
C ARG A 46 -8.58 15.47 -13.65
N ALA A 47 -9.46 16.03 -14.48
CA ALA A 47 -9.79 17.46 -14.44
C ALA A 47 -10.64 17.85 -13.22
N GLU A 48 -11.28 16.88 -12.57
CA GLU A 48 -12.15 17.05 -11.40
C GLU A 48 -11.41 16.88 -10.07
N ILE A 49 -10.17 16.38 -10.10
CA ILE A 49 -9.37 16.16 -8.89
C ILE A 49 -9.09 17.50 -8.20
N ARG A 50 -9.60 17.65 -6.97
CA ARG A 50 -9.36 18.84 -6.15
C ARG A 50 -7.97 18.77 -5.49
N PRO A 51 -7.26 19.90 -5.31
CA PRO A 51 -6.06 19.94 -4.50
C PRO A 51 -6.35 19.49 -3.06
N GLN A 52 -5.51 18.61 -2.52
CA GLN A 52 -5.64 18.12 -1.15
C GLN A 52 -4.27 18.12 -0.47
N ALA A 53 -4.24 18.54 0.79
CA ALA A 53 -3.05 18.42 1.62
C ALA A 53 -2.94 17.00 2.20
N GLY A 54 -1.71 16.55 2.41
CA GLY A 54 -1.42 15.26 3.01
C GLY A 54 -1.08 14.18 1.99
N ALA A 55 -1.00 12.96 2.49
CA ALA A 55 -0.81 11.75 1.71
C ALA A 55 -2.12 11.35 1.05
N VAL A 56 -2.14 11.45 -0.28
CA VAL A 56 -3.29 11.10 -1.12
C VAL A 56 -2.79 10.25 -2.27
N SER A 57 -3.59 9.27 -2.66
CA SER A 57 -3.34 8.37 -3.79
C SER A 57 -4.55 8.38 -4.71
N HIS A 58 -4.39 8.68 -5.99
CA HIS A 58 -5.43 8.64 -7.00
C HIS A 58 -5.08 7.60 -8.06
N ILE A 59 -5.89 6.55 -8.15
CA ILE A 59 -5.63 5.43 -9.05
C ILE A 59 -6.84 5.19 -9.95
N GLY A 60 -6.60 5.09 -11.25
CA GLY A 60 -7.51 4.53 -12.22
C GLY A 60 -7.67 3.03 -12.01
N GLN A 61 -8.65 2.67 -11.19
CA GLN A 61 -9.10 1.32 -10.86
C GLN A 61 -10.60 1.43 -10.61
N ALA A 62 -11.41 0.90 -11.53
CA ALA A 62 -12.86 1.03 -11.41
C ALA A 62 -13.40 0.21 -10.22
N PRO A 63 -14.24 0.82 -9.35
CA PRO A 63 -14.95 0.09 -8.32
C PRO A 63 -15.82 -1.04 -8.91
N LEU A 64 -15.75 -2.23 -8.30
CA LEU A 64 -16.45 -3.42 -8.81
C LEU A 64 -17.98 -3.28 -8.83
N ASP A 65 -18.53 -2.44 -7.94
CA ASP A 65 -19.98 -2.24 -7.81
C ASP A 65 -20.57 -1.25 -8.82
N GLY A 66 -19.76 -0.78 -9.78
CA GLY A 66 -20.18 0.16 -10.83
C GLY A 66 -20.24 1.62 -10.38
N SER A 67 -19.79 1.94 -9.17
CA SER A 67 -19.62 3.34 -8.74
C SER A 67 -18.59 4.04 -9.64
N GLY A 68 -18.80 5.32 -9.95
CA GLY A 68 -17.86 6.08 -10.77
C GLY A 68 -16.59 6.49 -10.01
N ALA A 69 -16.66 6.55 -8.68
CA ALA A 69 -15.49 6.72 -7.83
C ALA A 69 -15.72 6.12 -6.43
N ALA A 70 -14.62 5.74 -5.77
CA ALA A 70 -14.60 5.40 -4.35
C ALA A 70 -13.38 6.01 -3.66
N VAL A 71 -13.45 6.24 -2.35
CA VAL A 71 -12.30 6.66 -1.53
C VAL A 71 -12.19 5.77 -0.31
N TRP A 72 -11.01 5.20 -0.09
CA TRP A 72 -10.62 4.64 1.19
C TRP A 72 -9.99 5.73 2.06
N LEU A 73 -10.59 5.96 3.22
CA LEU A 73 -10.13 6.89 4.24
C LEU A 73 -9.48 6.10 5.37
N TYR A 74 -8.26 6.46 5.74
CA TYR A 74 -7.66 6.07 7.00
C TYR A 74 -7.62 7.28 7.93
N LEU A 75 -8.35 7.20 9.03
CA LEU A 75 -8.51 8.26 10.02
C LEU A 75 -7.89 7.85 11.35
N VAL A 76 -7.36 8.84 12.05
CA VAL A 76 -6.79 8.70 13.39
C VAL A 76 -7.40 9.70 14.35
N ARG A 77 -7.48 9.35 15.63
CA ARG A 77 -7.89 10.26 16.72
C ARG A 77 -6.93 10.14 17.90
N GLY A 78 -6.68 11.26 18.57
CA GLY A 78 -5.73 11.32 19.69
C GLY A 78 -4.27 11.18 19.24
N ALA A 79 -3.93 11.77 18.09
CA ALA A 79 -2.58 11.89 17.54
C ALA A 79 -2.40 13.29 16.95
N ALA A 80 -1.16 13.79 16.92
CA ALA A 80 -0.84 15.01 16.19
C ALA A 80 -0.69 14.67 14.70
N VAL A 81 -1.31 15.45 13.82
CA VAL A 81 -1.29 15.20 12.37
C VAL A 81 -0.80 16.43 11.63
N THR A 82 0.33 16.28 10.93
CA THR A 82 0.90 17.30 10.06
C THR A 82 0.74 16.88 8.61
N ARG A 83 0.33 17.81 7.74
CA ARG A 83 0.08 17.54 6.32
C ARG A 83 0.81 18.54 5.45
N THR A 84 1.59 18.02 4.52
CA THR A 84 2.16 18.77 3.39
C THR A 84 1.70 18.10 2.09
N PRO A 85 1.84 18.74 0.92
CA PRO A 85 1.52 18.07 -0.34
C PRO A 85 2.28 16.74 -0.47
N GLY A 86 1.54 15.62 -0.64
CA GLY A 86 2.09 14.28 -0.81
C GLY A 86 2.56 13.56 0.46
N LEU A 87 2.47 14.19 1.64
CA LEU A 87 2.95 13.61 2.90
C LEU A 87 2.00 13.92 4.06
N THR A 88 1.65 12.89 4.81
CA THR A 88 1.03 13.02 6.12
C THR A 88 1.92 12.38 7.17
N VAL A 89 2.22 13.13 8.24
CA VAL A 89 2.93 12.64 9.42
C VAL A 89 1.94 12.56 10.57
N VAL A 90 1.82 11.37 11.16
CA VAL A 90 0.99 11.13 12.35
C VAL A 90 1.90 10.79 13.52
N GLU A 91 1.80 11.55 14.60
CA GLU A 91 2.65 11.38 15.79
C GLU A 91 1.81 10.97 17.00
N SER A 92 2.15 9.84 17.61
CA SER A 92 1.51 9.34 18.83
C SER A 92 2.44 8.38 19.57
N GLY A 93 2.46 8.44 20.91
CA GLY A 93 3.18 7.46 21.72
C GLY A 93 4.71 7.41 21.54
N GLY A 94 5.31 8.45 20.96
CA GLY A 94 6.74 8.48 20.62
C GLY A 94 7.07 7.86 19.26
N GLN A 95 6.06 7.44 18.50
CA GLN A 95 6.20 6.97 17.12
C GLN A 95 5.76 8.06 16.15
N ARG A 96 6.42 8.11 14.98
CA ARG A 96 6.02 8.96 13.85
C ARG A 96 5.73 8.09 12.64
N HIS A 97 4.50 8.15 12.15
CA HIS A 97 4.05 7.43 10.97
C HIS A 97 4.08 8.38 9.77
N TYR A 98 4.84 7.99 8.74
CA TYR A 98 4.96 8.73 7.50
C TYR A 98 4.17 8.02 6.42
N TRP A 99 3.12 8.66 5.93
CA TRP A 99 2.31 8.19 4.81
C TRP A 99 2.66 9.01 3.57
N THR A 100 2.88 8.33 2.44
CA THR A 100 3.10 8.96 1.14
C THR A 100 2.19 8.32 0.10
N GLY A 101 1.79 9.11 -0.89
CA GLY A 101 0.98 8.64 -2.02
C GLY A 101 1.22 9.50 -3.25
N ASP A 102 0.74 9.02 -4.40
CA ASP A 102 0.88 9.69 -5.70
C ASP A 102 2.36 9.94 -6.11
N SER A 103 3.30 9.13 -5.62
CA SER A 103 4.69 9.22 -6.06
C SER A 103 4.84 8.57 -7.43
N VAL A 104 5.03 9.41 -8.44
CA VAL A 104 5.18 8.99 -9.85
C VAL A 104 6.45 9.56 -10.49
N SER A 105 6.80 9.01 -11.64
CA SER A 105 7.75 9.58 -12.61
C SER A 105 7.14 9.42 -14.00
N GLY A 106 7.16 10.47 -14.82
CA GLY A 106 6.66 10.40 -16.21
C GLY A 106 7.74 10.12 -17.25
N ALA A 107 8.97 9.79 -16.83
CA ALA A 107 10.13 9.69 -17.71
C ALA A 107 10.60 8.24 -17.88
N GLY A 108 10.76 7.82 -19.12
CA GLY A 108 11.29 6.50 -19.47
C GLY A 108 10.26 5.37 -19.34
N ASP A 109 10.76 4.13 -19.38
CA ASP A 109 9.98 2.91 -19.24
C ASP A 109 9.65 2.60 -17.76
N SER A 110 8.90 1.53 -17.52
CA SER A 110 8.52 1.11 -16.18
C SER A 110 9.71 0.82 -15.25
N TYR A 111 10.85 0.39 -15.81
CA TYR A 111 12.09 0.24 -15.04
C TYR A 111 12.59 1.60 -14.56
N ALA A 112 12.79 2.56 -15.47
CA ALA A 112 13.31 3.88 -15.14
C ALA A 112 12.39 4.67 -14.20
N GLN A 113 11.08 4.51 -14.38
CA GLN A 113 10.10 5.13 -13.49
C GLN A 113 10.11 4.53 -12.09
N THR A 114 10.20 3.19 -11.99
CA THR A 114 10.33 2.49 -10.70
C THR A 114 11.60 2.91 -9.97
N ASP A 115 12.70 3.01 -10.72
CA ASP A 115 13.99 3.47 -10.20
C ASP A 115 13.87 4.88 -9.60
N ALA A 116 13.29 5.81 -10.35
CA ALA A 116 13.13 7.19 -9.92
C ALA A 116 12.26 7.34 -8.67
N VAL A 117 11.12 6.62 -8.58
CA VAL A 117 10.22 6.73 -7.42
C VAL A 117 10.80 6.06 -6.17
N LEU A 118 11.55 4.96 -6.32
CA LEU A 118 12.19 4.26 -5.21
C LEU A 118 13.38 5.06 -4.67
N HIS A 119 14.27 5.56 -5.51
CA HIS A 119 15.38 6.40 -5.06
C HIS A 119 14.89 7.66 -4.35
N ARG A 120 13.83 8.30 -4.87
CA ARG A 120 13.20 9.45 -4.20
C ARG A 120 12.66 9.07 -2.81
N TYR A 121 12.05 7.90 -2.67
CA TYR A 121 11.54 7.43 -1.39
C TYR A 121 12.67 7.07 -0.41
N ILE A 122 13.75 6.46 -0.89
CA ILE A 122 14.95 6.17 -0.08
C ILE A 122 15.57 7.48 0.41
N SER A 123 15.81 8.46 -0.46
CA SER A 123 16.32 9.77 -0.04
C SER A 123 15.39 10.47 0.96
N PHE A 124 14.06 10.36 0.78
CA PHE A 124 13.08 10.85 1.75
C PHE A 124 13.26 10.24 3.15
N LEU A 125 13.56 8.94 3.24
CA LEU A 125 13.85 8.26 4.50
C LEU A 125 15.21 8.71 5.08
N GLU A 126 16.26 8.74 4.26
CA GLU A 126 17.62 9.08 4.68
C GLU A 126 17.72 10.51 5.23
N GLU A 127 17.05 11.47 4.61
CA GLU A 127 16.93 12.86 5.09
C GLU A 127 16.35 12.96 6.51
N ARG A 128 15.67 11.91 6.97
CA ARG A 128 15.04 11.80 8.30
C ARG A 128 15.78 10.83 9.21
N GLY A 129 16.96 10.35 8.81
CA GLY A 129 17.74 9.37 9.56
C GLY A 129 17.08 7.98 9.61
N MET A 130 16.19 7.68 8.67
CA MET A 130 15.53 6.39 8.51
C MET A 130 16.14 5.60 7.34
N THR A 131 15.95 4.29 7.34
CA THR A 131 16.40 3.40 6.26
C THR A 131 15.24 2.61 5.67
N LEU A 132 15.41 2.13 4.44
CA LEU A 132 14.41 1.27 3.80
C LEU A 132 14.16 -0.03 4.59
N PRO A 133 15.19 -0.77 5.06
CA PRO A 133 14.98 -2.00 5.85
C PRO A 133 14.31 -1.76 7.20
N ASP A 134 14.72 -0.72 7.94
CA ASP A 134 14.33 -0.60 9.35
C ASP A 134 13.00 0.14 9.54
N ASN A 135 12.65 1.05 8.63
CA ASN A 135 11.54 1.98 8.82
C ASN A 135 10.39 1.80 7.84
N CYS A 136 10.63 1.28 6.63
CA CYS A 136 9.56 1.09 5.66
C CYS A 136 8.74 -0.15 6.02
N VAL A 137 7.49 0.07 6.41
CA VAL A 137 6.58 -1.00 6.81
C VAL A 137 5.88 -1.59 5.59
N ARG A 138 5.44 -0.73 4.67
CA ARG A 138 4.56 -1.14 3.59
C ARG A 138 4.72 -0.29 2.34
N THR A 139 4.71 -0.95 1.18
CA THR A 139 4.64 -0.30 -0.14
C THR A 139 3.44 -0.82 -0.95
N TRP A 140 2.89 0.04 -1.80
CA TRP A 140 1.93 -0.34 -2.85
C TRP A 140 2.42 0.22 -4.18
N PHE A 141 2.57 -0.67 -5.16
CA PHE A 141 2.88 -0.34 -6.53
C PHE A 141 1.65 -0.55 -7.40
N PHE A 142 1.24 0.52 -8.08
CA PHE A 142 0.20 0.47 -9.11
C PHE A 142 0.87 0.57 -10.47
N VAL A 143 0.66 -0.44 -11.29
CA VAL A 143 1.31 -0.56 -12.60
C VAL A 143 0.25 -0.42 -13.68
N HIS A 144 0.38 0.61 -14.51
CA HIS A 144 -0.47 0.78 -15.68
C HIS A 144 -0.12 -0.27 -16.73
N ASP A 145 -1.13 -0.93 -17.29
CA ASP A 145 -0.93 -1.97 -18.31
C ASP A 145 0.06 -3.03 -17.81
N ILE A 146 -0.31 -3.65 -16.68
CA ILE A 146 0.59 -4.47 -15.88
C ILE A 146 1.27 -5.57 -16.69
N ASP A 147 0.56 -6.18 -17.65
CA ASP A 147 1.10 -7.28 -18.45
C ASP A 147 2.34 -6.87 -19.25
N ASN A 148 2.42 -5.61 -19.67
CA ASN A 148 3.56 -5.07 -20.42
C ASN A 148 4.61 -4.43 -19.52
N ASN A 149 4.20 -3.88 -18.36
CA ASN A 149 5.07 -3.04 -17.54
C ASN A 149 5.57 -3.68 -16.24
N TYR A 150 5.04 -4.84 -15.83
CA TYR A 150 5.42 -5.47 -14.56
C TYR A 150 6.88 -5.91 -14.54
N ALA A 151 7.42 -6.39 -15.66
CA ALA A 151 8.80 -6.86 -15.74
C ALA A 151 9.83 -5.74 -15.43
N GLY A 152 9.58 -4.51 -15.90
CA GLY A 152 10.45 -3.36 -15.63
C GLY A 152 10.43 -2.99 -14.15
N LEU A 153 9.23 -2.95 -13.54
CA LEU A 153 9.06 -2.75 -12.10
C LEU A 153 9.82 -3.80 -11.28
N VAL A 154 9.58 -5.09 -11.55
CA VAL A 154 10.20 -6.19 -10.79
C VAL A 154 11.73 -6.13 -10.89
N LYS A 155 12.26 -5.88 -12.08
CA LYS A 155 13.70 -5.79 -12.30
C LYS A 155 14.32 -4.63 -11.51
N SER A 156 13.81 -3.41 -11.68
CA SER A 156 14.33 -2.22 -10.98
C SER A 156 14.22 -2.37 -9.46
N ARG A 157 13.05 -2.80 -8.97
CA ARG A 157 12.82 -3.03 -7.54
C ARG A 157 13.82 -4.02 -6.96
N ARG A 158 14.04 -5.17 -7.63
CA ARG A 158 14.98 -6.20 -7.16
C ARG A 158 16.40 -5.64 -7.01
N GLU A 159 16.88 -4.95 -8.05
CA GLU A 159 18.22 -4.37 -8.04
C GLU A 159 18.37 -3.33 -6.90
N ILE A 160 17.38 -2.47 -6.71
CA ILE A 160 17.41 -1.45 -5.66
C ILE A 160 17.36 -2.08 -4.26
N VAL A 161 16.40 -2.97 -3.97
CA VAL A 161 16.28 -3.54 -2.62
C VAL A 161 17.52 -4.34 -2.23
N GLU A 162 18.20 -4.97 -3.18
CA GLU A 162 19.47 -5.65 -2.96
C GLU A 162 20.58 -4.65 -2.56
N THR A 163 20.68 -3.48 -3.22
CA THR A 163 21.64 -2.43 -2.79
C THR A 163 21.34 -1.88 -1.39
N GLN A 164 20.10 -1.99 -0.94
CA GLN A 164 19.65 -1.58 0.40
C GLN A 164 19.81 -2.70 1.45
N GLY A 165 20.37 -3.86 1.08
CA GLY A 165 20.61 -4.98 2.00
C GLY A 165 19.38 -5.85 2.30
N LEU A 166 18.30 -5.69 1.55
CA LEU A 166 17.13 -6.57 1.64
C LEU A 166 17.33 -7.79 0.73
N THR A 167 17.57 -8.94 1.35
CA THR A 167 17.93 -10.20 0.70
C THR A 167 17.13 -11.37 1.32
N PRO A 168 17.20 -12.59 0.75
CA PRO A 168 16.55 -13.75 1.36
C PRO A 168 17.09 -14.11 2.76
N ASP A 169 18.32 -13.69 3.08
CA ASP A 169 18.96 -13.93 4.38
C ASP A 169 18.63 -12.84 5.42
N THR A 170 18.02 -11.72 4.98
CA THR A 170 17.55 -10.65 5.86
C THR A 170 16.02 -10.65 5.88
N HIS A 171 15.40 -9.75 5.13
CA HIS A 171 13.97 -9.66 4.89
C HIS A 171 13.71 -8.75 3.69
N TYR A 172 12.47 -8.74 3.21
CA TYR A 172 11.95 -7.73 2.29
C TYR A 172 10.90 -6.84 2.99
N ILE A 173 10.20 -6.01 2.22
CA ILE A 173 9.10 -5.16 2.71
C ILE A 173 7.78 -5.81 2.34
N ALA A 174 6.80 -5.81 3.25
CA ALA A 174 5.43 -6.17 2.92
C ALA A 174 4.94 -5.28 1.78
N SER A 175 4.32 -5.84 0.73
CA SER A 175 4.07 -5.08 -0.49
C SER A 175 2.88 -5.58 -1.30
N THR A 176 2.47 -4.78 -2.28
CA THR A 176 1.50 -5.14 -3.31
C THR A 176 1.97 -4.55 -4.63
N GLY A 177 1.94 -5.34 -5.71
CA GLY A 177 2.12 -4.86 -7.07
C GLY A 177 0.95 -5.33 -7.91
N ILE A 178 0.06 -4.41 -8.29
CA ILE A 178 -1.20 -4.74 -8.98
C ILE A 178 -1.47 -3.74 -10.11
N ASN A 179 -2.34 -4.13 -11.03
CA ASN A 179 -2.75 -3.26 -12.11
C ASN A 179 -3.51 -2.05 -11.56
N GLY A 180 -3.07 -0.86 -11.91
CA GLY A 180 -3.75 0.38 -11.57
C GLY A 180 -3.09 1.53 -12.32
N SER A 181 -3.91 2.46 -12.80
CA SER A 181 -3.41 3.47 -13.72
C SER A 181 -3.20 4.80 -13.00
N PRO A 182 -1.96 5.30 -12.87
CA PRO A 182 -1.73 6.61 -12.29
C PRO A 182 -2.51 7.71 -13.03
N VAL A 183 -2.79 8.82 -12.34
CA VAL A 183 -3.50 9.97 -12.94
C VAL A 183 -2.67 10.67 -14.02
N ASP A 184 -1.35 10.76 -13.82
CA ASP A 184 -0.45 11.25 -14.86
C ASP A 184 -0.37 10.22 -16.00
N PRO A 185 -0.82 10.56 -17.22
CA PRO A 185 -0.80 9.64 -18.35
C PRO A 185 0.61 9.21 -18.78
N ALA A 186 1.66 9.96 -18.39
CA ALA A 186 3.04 9.57 -18.65
C ALA A 186 3.58 8.53 -17.63
N ALA A 187 2.90 8.38 -16.49
CA ALA A 187 3.31 7.46 -15.45
C ALA A 187 2.75 6.05 -15.69
N LEU A 188 3.66 5.10 -15.78
CA LEU A 188 3.45 3.65 -15.87
C LEU A 188 3.45 3.00 -14.49
N VAL A 189 4.13 3.61 -13.51
CA VAL A 189 4.25 3.11 -12.14
C VAL A 189 3.97 4.23 -11.14
N GLN A 190 3.17 3.92 -10.12
CA GLN A 190 2.97 4.75 -8.94
C GLN A 190 3.34 3.98 -7.67
N LEU A 191 4.01 4.67 -6.75
CA LEU A 191 4.37 4.18 -5.42
C LEU A 191 3.62 4.96 -4.34
N ASP A 192 2.91 4.22 -3.48
CA ASP A 192 2.48 4.70 -2.17
C ASP A 192 3.25 3.93 -1.09
N ALA A 193 3.55 4.57 0.04
CA ALA A 193 4.29 3.92 1.11
C ALA A 193 3.89 4.38 2.51
N TRP A 194 4.18 3.51 3.47
CA TRP A 194 4.06 3.77 4.90
C TRP A 194 5.36 3.39 5.60
N ALA A 195 5.95 4.36 6.30
CA ALA A 195 7.10 4.17 7.18
C ALA A 195 6.78 4.56 8.62
N VAL A 196 7.51 3.98 9.56
CA VAL A 196 7.40 4.29 10.98
C VAL A 196 8.77 4.50 11.60
N GLU A 197 8.90 5.63 12.30
CA GLU A 197 10.05 5.96 13.12
C GLU A 197 9.73 5.74 14.60
N GLY A 198 10.77 5.40 15.37
CA GLY A 198 10.64 5.21 16.82
C GLY A 198 10.01 3.87 17.20
N LEU A 199 10.04 2.88 16.29
CA LEU A 199 9.68 1.50 16.62
C LEU A 199 10.77 0.89 17.52
N PRO A 200 10.39 0.25 18.65
CA PRO A 200 11.33 -0.50 19.46
C PRO A 200 11.98 -1.65 18.67
N ALA A 201 13.20 -2.03 19.06
CA ALA A 201 13.83 -3.23 18.52
C ALA A 201 12.95 -4.46 18.77
N GLY A 202 12.76 -5.29 17.73
CA GLY A 202 11.89 -6.47 17.78
C GLY A 202 10.39 -6.18 17.68
N ALA A 203 9.97 -4.92 17.49
CA ALA A 203 8.57 -4.58 17.26
C ALA A 203 8.06 -5.06 15.90
N GLN A 204 8.94 -5.33 14.93
CA GLN A 204 8.55 -5.82 13.59
C GLN A 204 8.80 -7.32 13.46
N ARG A 205 7.80 -8.05 12.97
CA ARG A 205 7.88 -9.47 12.66
C ARG A 205 7.24 -9.76 11.31
N TYR A 206 7.99 -10.37 10.39
CA TYR A 206 7.47 -10.76 9.08
C TYR A 206 6.64 -12.04 9.15
N LEU A 207 5.65 -12.15 8.26
CA LEU A 207 4.70 -13.25 8.18
C LEU A 207 4.97 -14.07 6.93
N TYR A 208 4.76 -15.39 6.99
CA TYR A 208 5.16 -16.31 5.92
C TYR A 208 4.09 -17.34 5.52
N ALA A 209 3.33 -17.87 6.47
CA ALA A 209 2.38 -18.97 6.35
C ALA A 209 2.92 -20.16 5.52
N PRO A 210 4.05 -20.78 5.92
CA PRO A 210 4.81 -21.70 5.07
C PRO A 210 4.09 -23.00 4.71
N THR A 211 3.00 -23.33 5.42
CA THR A 211 2.15 -24.47 5.07
C THR A 211 1.31 -24.22 3.82
N HIS A 212 1.09 -22.95 3.45
CA HIS A 212 0.20 -22.54 2.36
C HIS A 212 0.87 -21.66 1.30
N LEU A 213 1.94 -20.96 1.67
CA LEU A 213 2.63 -19.99 0.83
C LEU A 213 4.14 -20.26 0.79
N SER A 214 4.75 -20.00 -0.36
CA SER A 214 6.20 -20.01 -0.51
C SER A 214 6.81 -18.63 -0.20
N PRO A 215 8.10 -18.53 0.18
CA PRO A 215 8.84 -17.28 0.12
C PRO A 215 8.81 -16.72 -1.31
N THR A 216 8.58 -15.41 -1.45
CA THR A 216 8.31 -14.81 -2.76
C THR A 216 9.53 -14.82 -3.68
N SER A 217 10.72 -14.81 -3.09
CA SER A 217 12.01 -14.84 -3.78
C SER A 217 12.21 -16.13 -4.58
N LEU A 218 11.57 -17.23 -4.19
CA LEU A 218 11.67 -18.52 -4.91
C LEU A 218 11.08 -18.49 -6.32
N TYR A 219 10.18 -17.55 -6.59
CA TYR A 219 9.57 -17.36 -7.92
C TYR A 219 9.84 -15.95 -8.50
N GLY A 220 10.89 -15.27 -8.02
CA GLY A 220 11.48 -14.11 -8.70
C GLY A 220 10.97 -12.72 -8.30
N VAL A 221 10.26 -12.59 -7.18
CA VAL A 221 9.79 -11.30 -6.64
C VAL A 221 10.19 -11.11 -5.18
N THR A 222 10.40 -9.86 -4.74
CA THR A 222 11.09 -9.54 -3.47
C THR A 222 10.20 -8.80 -2.47
N PHE A 223 9.29 -9.51 -1.79
CA PHE A 223 8.41 -8.93 -0.75
C PHE A 223 8.04 -9.94 0.35
N GLU A 224 7.69 -9.45 1.53
CA GLU A 224 7.21 -10.31 2.62
C GLU A 224 5.71 -10.58 2.52
N ARG A 225 5.20 -11.75 2.95
CA ARG A 225 3.75 -12.05 2.86
C ARG A 225 2.90 -11.17 3.78
N GLY A 226 3.53 -10.62 4.80
CA GLY A 226 2.98 -9.55 5.62
C GLY A 226 3.99 -9.14 6.67
N VAL A 227 3.62 -8.14 7.46
CA VAL A 227 4.39 -7.70 8.62
C VAL A 227 3.43 -7.44 9.77
N ARG A 228 3.82 -7.88 10.97
CA ARG A 228 3.20 -7.50 12.22
C ARG A 228 4.08 -6.47 12.92
N LEU A 229 3.46 -5.39 13.37
CA LEU A 229 4.07 -4.38 14.24
C LEU A 229 3.47 -4.47 15.63
N ASP A 230 4.28 -4.61 16.67
CA ASP A 230 3.87 -4.65 18.07
C ASP A 230 4.47 -3.45 18.83
N TYR A 231 3.67 -2.43 19.11
CA TYR A 231 4.13 -1.22 19.80
C TYR A 231 2.98 -0.48 20.49
N ALA A 232 3.29 0.30 21.54
CA ALA A 232 2.32 1.11 22.28
C ALA A 232 1.06 0.35 22.77
N GLY A 233 1.20 -0.94 23.10
CA GLY A 233 0.11 -1.80 23.54
C GLY A 233 -0.89 -2.18 22.43
N LYS A 234 -0.50 -1.98 21.16
CA LYS A 234 -1.27 -2.29 19.97
C LYS A 234 -0.48 -3.19 19.03
N ALA A 235 -1.21 -3.82 18.11
CA ALA A 235 -0.63 -4.57 17.02
C ALA A 235 -1.25 -4.18 15.67
N HIS A 236 -0.41 -3.95 14.66
CA HIS A 236 -0.85 -3.82 13.27
C HIS A 236 -0.40 -5.05 12.49
N SER A 237 -1.34 -5.76 11.86
CA SER A 237 -1.03 -6.84 10.92
C SER A 237 -1.29 -6.35 9.50
N VAL A 238 -0.22 -6.17 8.72
CA VAL A 238 -0.28 -5.65 7.35
C VAL A 238 -0.03 -6.78 6.36
N ILE A 239 -1.09 -7.24 5.70
CA ILE A 239 -1.03 -8.39 4.78
C ILE A 239 -0.69 -7.94 3.36
N SER A 240 0.24 -8.62 2.71
CA SER A 240 0.63 -8.40 1.31
C SER A 240 -0.43 -8.82 0.30
N GLY A 241 -0.26 -8.33 -0.92
CA GLY A 241 -1.05 -8.83 -2.06
C GLY A 241 -0.95 -10.35 -2.08
N THR A 242 -2.07 -11.02 -1.87
CA THR A 242 -2.15 -12.47 -1.74
C THR A 242 -2.94 -13.00 -2.92
N ALA A 243 -2.52 -14.13 -3.46
CA ALA A 243 -3.10 -14.74 -4.65
C ALA A 243 -3.40 -16.23 -4.41
N SER A 244 -4.07 -16.85 -5.38
CA SER A 244 -4.31 -18.30 -5.43
C SER A 244 -3.04 -19.05 -5.80
N ILE A 245 -2.15 -19.24 -4.83
CA ILE A 245 -0.92 -20.02 -4.95
C ILE A 245 -0.80 -21.05 -3.81
N ASP A 246 0.07 -22.02 -4.01
CA ASP A 246 0.46 -23.01 -2.99
C ASP A 246 1.81 -22.70 -2.33
N ASN A 247 2.26 -23.61 -1.47
CA ASN A 247 3.54 -23.49 -0.75
C ASN A 247 4.78 -23.77 -1.61
N ARG A 248 4.60 -24.08 -2.90
CA ARG A 248 5.66 -24.21 -3.91
C ARG A 248 5.70 -23.00 -4.84
N GLY A 249 4.75 -22.08 -4.71
CA GLY A 249 4.60 -20.93 -5.60
C GLY A 249 3.85 -21.25 -6.91
N GLU A 250 3.20 -22.40 -7.00
CA GLU A 250 2.39 -22.77 -8.16
C GLU A 250 1.02 -22.08 -8.09
N VAL A 251 0.54 -21.57 -9.23
CA VAL A 251 -0.79 -20.96 -9.32
C VAL A 251 -1.85 -22.07 -9.30
N LEU A 252 -2.76 -22.00 -8.33
CA LEU A 252 -3.85 -22.96 -8.19
C LEU A 252 -5.11 -22.48 -8.91
N HIS A 253 -5.91 -23.44 -9.40
CA HIS A 253 -7.24 -23.22 -9.99
C HIS A 253 -7.25 -22.26 -11.19
N VAL A 254 -6.24 -22.35 -12.07
CA VAL A 254 -6.12 -21.51 -13.27
C VAL A 254 -7.41 -21.56 -14.10
N GLY A 255 -7.99 -20.38 -14.36
CA GLY A 255 -9.24 -20.22 -15.14
C GLY A 255 -10.54 -20.29 -14.31
N ASP A 256 -10.47 -20.57 -13.01
CA ASP A 256 -11.63 -20.63 -12.11
C ASP A 256 -11.54 -19.53 -11.05
N VAL A 257 -12.09 -18.35 -11.36
CA VAL A 257 -11.99 -17.16 -10.50
C VAL A 257 -12.61 -17.37 -9.11
N VAL A 258 -13.66 -18.21 -9.02
CA VAL A 258 -14.33 -18.48 -7.74
C VAL A 258 -13.39 -19.28 -6.85
N LYS A 259 -12.83 -20.39 -7.35
CA LYS A 259 -11.87 -21.19 -6.56
C LYS A 259 -10.57 -20.45 -6.28
N GLN A 260 -10.12 -19.60 -7.20
CA GLN A 260 -8.97 -18.73 -6.94
C GLN A 260 -9.25 -17.74 -5.81
N THR A 261 -10.47 -17.19 -5.76
CA THR A 261 -10.90 -16.31 -4.66
C THR A 261 -10.93 -17.09 -3.34
N ASP A 262 -11.53 -18.27 -3.31
CA ASP A 262 -11.58 -19.11 -2.10
C ASP A 262 -10.18 -19.44 -1.58
N ARG A 263 -9.28 -19.86 -2.47
CA ARG A 263 -7.88 -20.17 -2.11
C ARG A 263 -7.12 -18.94 -1.63
N MET A 264 -7.34 -17.78 -2.26
CA MET A 264 -6.74 -16.53 -1.81
C MET A 264 -7.21 -16.17 -0.39
N VAL A 265 -8.50 -16.30 -0.10
CA VAL A 265 -9.06 -16.06 1.24
C VAL A 265 -8.47 -17.05 2.25
N GLU A 266 -8.34 -18.33 1.91
CA GLU A 266 -7.67 -19.33 2.75
C GLU A 266 -6.23 -18.91 3.11
N ASN A 267 -5.45 -18.47 2.10
CA ASN A 267 -4.09 -17.98 2.29
C ASN A 267 -4.03 -16.75 3.23
N ILE A 268 -4.95 -15.80 3.08
CA ILE A 268 -5.07 -14.63 3.98
C ILE A 268 -5.37 -15.09 5.40
N GLY A 269 -6.31 -16.03 5.57
CA GLY A 269 -6.66 -16.57 6.89
C GLY A 269 -5.46 -17.15 7.62
N LYS A 270 -4.53 -17.81 6.91
CA LYS A 270 -3.31 -18.37 7.50
C LYS A 270 -2.29 -17.31 7.91
N LEU A 271 -2.19 -16.22 7.16
CA LEU A 271 -1.33 -15.08 7.53
C LEU A 271 -1.89 -14.35 8.75
N LEU A 272 -3.21 -14.20 8.84
CA LEU A 272 -3.88 -13.64 10.04
C LEU A 272 -3.67 -14.55 11.25
N GLU A 273 -3.84 -15.87 11.10
CA GLU A 273 -3.59 -16.83 12.17
C GLU A 273 -2.15 -16.75 12.70
N GLU A 274 -1.14 -16.69 11.82
CA GLU A 274 0.27 -16.50 12.20
C GLU A 274 0.53 -15.13 12.85
N SER A 275 -0.21 -14.11 12.44
CA SER A 275 -0.14 -12.81 13.08
C SER A 275 -0.85 -12.79 14.43
N GLY A 276 -1.68 -13.78 14.76
CA GLY A 276 -2.49 -13.81 15.98
C GLY A 276 -3.80 -13.01 15.87
N ALA A 277 -4.30 -12.81 14.66
CA ALA A 277 -5.55 -12.14 14.33
C ALA A 277 -6.50 -13.07 13.57
N GLY A 278 -7.74 -12.64 13.36
CA GLY A 278 -8.70 -13.29 12.47
C GLY A 278 -9.37 -12.30 11.52
N PHE A 279 -10.29 -12.80 10.68
CA PHE A 279 -11.02 -11.94 9.73
C PHE A 279 -11.88 -10.85 10.39
N GLY A 280 -12.22 -11.01 11.67
CA GLY A 280 -12.94 -9.98 12.43
C GLY A 280 -12.08 -8.77 12.81
N ASP A 281 -10.76 -8.86 12.61
CA ASP A 281 -9.79 -7.80 12.91
C ASP A 281 -9.33 -7.04 11.64
N LEU A 282 -9.93 -7.33 10.48
CA LEU A 282 -9.66 -6.64 9.20
C LEU A 282 -10.43 -5.33 9.05
#